data_AF-W9WM82-F1
#
_entry.id   AF-W9WM82-F1
#
_cell.length_a   1.000
_cell.length_b   1.000
_cell.length_c   1.000
_cell.angle_alpha   90.00
_cell.angle_beta   90.00
_cell.angle_gamma   90.00
#
_symmetry.space_group_name_H-M   'P 1'
#
loop_
_entity.id
_entity.type
_entity.pdbx_description
1 polymer ?
#
loop_
_entity_poly.entity_id
_entity_poly.type
_entity_poly.pdbx_seq_one_letter_code
_entity_poly.pdbx_strand_id
1 'polypeptide(L)'
;QTVAVVIGDREFDDDNVPDRGTVLSVCAGLVTVDEQSQVIRLVHYTAQEYFTKQGAWFPEPESYIAKACITYLSFNNFASGICHTADQFTKRLRTNPLYGYAARFWGEHIEEDVETQQEVLQFLISDSNVASSSQVL
;
A
#
# COMPACT_ATOMS: atom_id res chain seq x y z
N GLN A 1 -12.46 3.38 3.27
CA GLN A 1 -11.58 3.46 4.45
C GLN A 1 -10.20 3.84 3.95
N THR A 2 -9.52 4.72 4.68
CA THR A 2 -8.13 5.13 4.40
C THR A 2 -7.21 4.33 5.31
N VAL A 3 -5.98 4.08 4.87
CA VAL A 3 -4.93 3.47 5.68
C VAL A 3 -3.67 4.30 5.56
N ALA A 4 -2.91 4.36 6.64
CA ALA A 4 -1.53 4.85 6.65
C ALA A 4 -0.62 3.67 6.97
N VAL A 5 0.46 3.54 6.21
CA VAL A 5 1.48 2.51 6.43
C VAL A 5 2.80 3.23 6.66
N VAL A 6 3.39 2.98 7.82
CA VAL A 6 4.75 3.39 8.14
C VAL A 6 5.65 2.19 7.89
N ILE A 7 6.66 2.35 7.04
CA ILE A 7 7.54 1.26 6.61
C ILE A 7 8.20 0.59 7.83
N GLY A 8 8.14 -0.73 7.89
CA GLY A 8 8.71 -1.54 8.96
C GLY A 8 7.80 -1.80 10.16
N ASP A 9 6.64 -1.13 10.24
CA ASP A 9 5.67 -1.39 11.31
C ASP A 9 5.02 -2.77 11.16
N ARG A 10 4.55 -3.30 12.31
CA ARG A 10 3.86 -4.61 12.35
C ARG A 10 2.38 -4.51 12.68
N GLU A 11 1.89 -3.30 12.92
CA GLU A 11 0.51 -3.05 13.29
C GLU A 11 0.05 -1.73 12.67
N PHE A 12 -1.25 -1.61 12.49
CA PHE A 12 -1.86 -0.38 12.01
C PHE A 12 -2.13 0.57 13.19
N ASP A 13 -1.74 1.83 13.02
CA ASP A 13 -1.97 2.89 13.98
C ASP A 13 -2.88 3.96 13.35
N ASP A 14 -4.07 4.11 13.92
CA ASP A 14 -5.07 5.09 13.47
C ASP A 14 -4.59 6.53 13.62
N ASP A 15 -3.69 6.81 14.58
CA ASP A 15 -3.16 8.17 14.81
C ASP A 15 -2.22 8.63 13.69
N ASN A 16 -1.70 7.69 12.89
CA ASN A 16 -0.87 7.99 11.72
C ASN A 16 -1.68 8.35 10.46
N VAL A 17 -3.01 8.25 10.49
CA VAL A 17 -3.87 8.60 9.35
C VAL A 17 -4.09 10.12 9.31
N PRO A 18 -3.49 10.85 8.35
CA PRO A 18 -3.72 12.29 8.26
C PRO A 18 -5.18 12.56 7.86
N ASP A 19 -5.73 13.66 8.39
CA ASP A 19 -7.02 14.12 7.90
C ASP A 19 -6.91 14.59 6.44
N ARG A 20 -8.04 14.53 5.73
CA ARG A 20 -8.11 14.91 4.32
C ARG A 20 -7.61 16.34 4.06
N GLY A 21 -7.92 17.28 4.96
CA GLY A 21 -7.49 18.67 4.83
C GLY A 21 -5.97 18.80 4.87
N THR A 22 -5.31 18.04 5.76
CA THR A 22 -3.84 17.96 5.82
C THR A 22 -3.26 17.47 4.50
N VAL A 23 -3.76 16.38 3.92
CA VAL A 23 -3.29 15.86 2.62
C VAL A 23 -3.43 16.91 1.51
N LEU A 24 -4.59 17.57 1.42
CA LEU A 24 -4.81 18.62 0.43
C LEU A 24 -3.89 19.83 0.63
N SER A 25 -3.66 20.19 1.89
CA SER A 25 -2.82 21.33 2.28
C SER A 25 -1.35 21.10 1.92
N VAL A 26 -0.78 19.94 2.26
CA VAL A 26 0.63 19.64 1.98
C VAL A 26 0.90 19.48 0.48
N CYS A 27 -0.09 19.06 -0.30
CA CYS A 27 0.01 18.97 -1.76
C CYS A 27 -0.19 20.33 -2.47
N ALA A 28 -0.43 21.42 -1.73
CA ALA A 28 -0.46 22.80 -2.24
C ALA A 28 -1.30 23.02 -3.52
N GLY A 29 -2.44 22.32 -3.63
CA GLY A 29 -3.35 22.43 -4.79
C GLY A 29 -2.99 21.57 -6.00
N LEU A 30 -1.99 20.68 -5.91
CA LEU A 30 -1.67 19.70 -6.95
C LEU A 30 -2.68 18.56 -7.03
N VAL A 31 -3.40 18.31 -5.93
CA VAL A 31 -4.43 17.27 -5.84
C VAL A 31 -5.76 17.87 -5.40
N THR A 32 -6.85 17.20 -5.76
CA THR A 32 -8.22 17.51 -5.38
C THR A 32 -8.96 16.23 -5.01
N VAL A 33 -10.11 16.36 -4.34
CA VAL A 33 -11.00 15.23 -4.05
C VAL A 33 -12.14 15.21 -5.03
N ASP A 34 -12.33 14.07 -5.67
CA ASP A 34 -13.52 13.82 -6.47
C ASP A 34 -14.74 13.65 -5.56
N GLU A 35 -15.71 14.56 -5.63
CA GLU A 35 -16.87 14.56 -4.72
C GLU A 35 -17.76 13.32 -4.86
N GLN A 36 -17.76 12.67 -6.02
CA GLN A 36 -18.59 11.49 -6.27
C GLN A 36 -17.93 10.21 -5.74
N SER A 37 -16.66 10.00 -6.08
CA SER A 37 -15.92 8.78 -5.75
C SER A 37 -15.16 8.86 -4.41
N GLN A 38 -15.00 10.07 -3.86
CA GLN A 38 -14.17 10.36 -2.69
C GLN A 38 -12.69 9.98 -2.87
N VAL A 39 -12.21 9.93 -4.11
CA VAL A 39 -10.82 9.62 -4.45
C VAL A 39 -10.00 10.90 -4.56
N ILE A 40 -8.78 10.88 -4.02
CA ILE A 40 -7.79 11.94 -4.24
C ILE A 40 -7.17 11.74 -5.63
N ARG A 41 -7.19 12.79 -6.45
CA ARG A 41 -6.63 12.78 -7.81
C ARG A 41 -5.87 14.06 -8.07
N LEU A 42 -5.04 14.07 -9.11
CA LEU A 42 -4.38 15.29 -9.56
C LEU A 42 -5.43 16.33 -10.01
N VAL A 43 -5.13 17.61 -9.75
CA VAL A 43 -6.05 18.74 -9.97
C VAL A 43 -6.47 18.89 -11.44
N HIS A 44 -5.61 18.47 -12.37
CA HIS A 44 -5.85 18.56 -13.80
C HIS A 44 -5.04 17.51 -14.59
N TYR A 45 -5.50 17.14 -15.78
CA TYR A 45 -4.83 16.11 -16.61
C TYR A 45 -3.41 16.51 -17.01
N THR A 46 -3.12 17.81 -17.15
CA THR A 46 -1.78 18.30 -17.47
C THR A 46 -0.78 18.05 -16.34
N ALA A 47 -1.23 18.02 -15.08
CA ALA A 47 -0.39 17.61 -13.95
C ALA A 47 -0.06 16.12 -14.05
N GLN A 48 -1.03 15.28 -14.43
CA GLN A 48 -0.80 13.85 -14.67
C GLN A 48 0.23 13.65 -15.78
N GLU A 49 0.06 14.31 -16.93
CA GLU A 49 1.05 14.22 -18.01
C GLU A 49 2.45 14.66 -17.57
N TYR A 50 2.55 15.69 -16.73
CA TYR A 50 3.82 16.16 -16.20
C TYR A 50 4.48 15.08 -15.32
N PHE A 51 3.78 14.54 -14.33
CA PHE A 51 4.34 13.52 -13.44
C PHE A 51 4.65 12.21 -14.17
N THR A 52 3.84 11.82 -15.15
CA THR A 52 4.13 10.64 -15.98
C THR A 52 5.40 10.84 -16.83
N LYS A 53 5.63 12.04 -17.38
CA LYS A 53 6.83 12.33 -18.18
C LYS A 53 8.08 12.52 -17.32
N GLN A 54 7.93 13.08 -16.12
CA GLN A 54 9.02 13.39 -15.20
C GLN A 54 9.21 12.33 -14.11
N GLY A 55 8.64 11.13 -14.25
CA GLY A 55 8.75 10.07 -13.25
C GLY A 55 10.20 9.77 -12.84
N ALA A 56 11.15 9.86 -13.79
CA ALA A 56 12.58 9.70 -13.55
C ALA A 56 13.22 10.75 -12.62
N TRP A 57 12.53 11.87 -12.34
CA TRP A 57 12.99 12.90 -11.42
C TRP A 57 12.56 12.65 -9.97
N PHE A 58 11.61 11.73 -9.76
CA PHE A 58 11.20 11.30 -8.43
C PHE A 58 11.91 9.98 -8.13
N PRO A 59 12.81 9.93 -7.14
CA PRO A 59 13.48 8.68 -6.82
C PRO A 59 12.45 7.65 -6.33
N GLU A 60 12.44 6.51 -7.02
CA GLU A 60 11.96 5.20 -6.55
C GLU A 60 10.51 5.14 -6.00
N PRO A 61 9.51 5.70 -6.71
CA PRO A 61 8.11 5.64 -6.27
C PRO A 61 7.59 4.19 -6.16
N GLU A 62 8.00 3.31 -7.07
CA GLU A 62 7.61 1.90 -7.10
C GLU A 62 8.18 1.15 -5.88
N SER A 63 9.49 1.34 -5.58
CA SER A 63 10.14 0.82 -4.37
C SER A 63 9.38 1.18 -3.09
N TYR A 64 8.94 2.44 -2.96
CA TYR A 64 8.18 2.87 -1.79
C TYR A 64 6.82 2.14 -1.69
N ILE A 65 6.13 1.95 -2.82
CA ILE A 65 4.86 1.21 -2.86
C ILE A 65 5.11 -0.26 -2.52
N ALA A 66 6.18 -0.88 -3.02
CA ALA A 66 6.56 -2.25 -2.70
C ALA A 66 6.80 -2.41 -1.20
N LYS A 67 7.65 -1.56 -0.60
CA LYS A 67 7.95 -1.56 0.84
C LYS A 67 6.69 -1.37 1.68
N ALA A 68 5.79 -0.46 1.29
CA ALA A 68 4.50 -0.26 1.97
C ALA A 68 3.58 -1.49 1.87
N CYS A 69 3.48 -2.11 0.68
CA CYS A 69 2.69 -3.32 0.50
C CYS A 69 3.23 -4.49 1.34
N ILE A 70 4.55 -4.70 1.32
CA ILE A 70 5.23 -5.75 2.09
C ILE A 70 5.06 -5.53 3.59
N THR A 71 5.24 -4.29 4.05
CA THR A 71 5.03 -3.91 5.45
C THR A 71 3.60 -4.24 5.87
N TYR A 72 2.61 -3.82 5.08
CA TYR A 72 1.20 -4.07 5.34
C TYR A 72 0.89 -5.57 5.40
N LEU A 73 1.38 -6.37 4.43
CA LEU A 73 1.21 -7.82 4.42
C LEU A 73 1.94 -8.54 5.57
N SER A 74 2.91 -7.85 6.19
CA SER A 74 3.67 -8.34 7.34
C SER A 74 3.06 -7.97 8.69
N PHE A 75 1.92 -7.27 8.71
CA PHE A 75 1.21 -6.96 9.94
C PHE A 75 0.81 -8.22 10.71
N ASN A 76 0.75 -8.11 12.03
CA ASN A 76 0.42 -9.21 12.95
C ASN A 76 -0.95 -9.85 12.62
N ASN A 77 -1.86 -9.08 12.00
CA ASN A 77 -3.17 -9.51 11.51
C ASN A 77 -3.08 -10.67 10.48
N PHE A 78 -1.95 -10.78 9.78
CA PHE A 78 -1.70 -11.77 8.73
C PHE A 78 -0.75 -12.90 9.19
N ALA A 79 -0.12 -12.74 10.35
CA ALA A 79 0.82 -13.71 10.90
C ALA A 79 0.20 -15.09 11.18
N SER A 80 -1.13 -15.17 11.30
CA SER A 80 -1.86 -16.44 11.44
C SER A 80 -1.93 -17.26 10.14
N GLY A 81 -1.43 -16.75 9.02
CA GLY A 81 -1.51 -17.41 7.72
C GLY A 81 -2.88 -17.31 7.06
N ILE A 82 -3.23 -18.31 6.27
CA ILE A 82 -4.46 -18.35 5.47
C ILE A 82 -5.73 -18.27 6.34
N CYS A 83 -6.78 -17.71 5.77
CA CYS A 83 -8.14 -17.91 6.27
C CYS A 83 -8.62 -19.32 5.89
N HIS A 84 -9.21 -20.05 6.84
CA HIS A 84 -9.65 -21.43 6.60
C HIS A 84 -11.09 -21.54 6.06
N THR A 85 -11.82 -20.42 6.03
CA THR A 85 -13.21 -20.36 5.54
C THR A 85 -13.41 -19.15 4.65
N ALA A 86 -14.39 -19.24 3.74
CA ALA A 86 -14.77 -18.14 2.87
C ALA A 86 -15.22 -16.90 3.67
N ASP A 87 -15.92 -17.09 4.79
CA ASP A 87 -16.36 -15.99 5.65
C ASP A 87 -15.19 -15.27 6.33
N GLN A 88 -14.19 -16.02 6.84
CA GLN A 88 -12.98 -15.43 7.39
C GLN A 88 -12.21 -14.63 6.33
N PHE A 89 -12.08 -15.18 5.12
CA PHE A 89 -11.39 -14.52 4.02
C PHE A 89 -12.12 -13.24 3.57
N THR A 90 -13.44 -13.33 3.40
CA THR A 90 -14.30 -12.18 3.06
C THR A 90 -14.22 -11.10 4.13
N LYS A 91 -14.25 -11.50 5.41
CA LYS A 91 -14.07 -10.58 6.52
C LYS A 91 -12.70 -9.91 6.48
N ARG A 92 -11.63 -10.68 6.25
CA ARG A 92 -10.26 -10.16 6.15
C ARG A 92 -10.13 -9.13 5.03
N LEU A 93 -10.64 -9.41 3.83
CA LEU A 93 -10.67 -8.46 2.71
C LEU A 93 -11.42 -7.17 3.06
N ARG A 94 -12.56 -7.29 3.75
CA ARG A 94 -13.40 -6.13 4.11
C ARG A 94 -12.76 -5.26 5.19
N THR A 95 -12.10 -5.85 6.18
CA THR A 95 -11.52 -5.11 7.33
C THR A 95 -10.10 -4.62 7.08
N ASN A 96 -9.47 -5.02 5.98
CA ASN A 96 -8.10 -4.65 5.65
C ASN A 96 -8.07 -4.06 4.22
N PRO A 97 -8.39 -2.77 4.04
CA PRO A 97 -8.67 -2.16 2.74
C PRO A 97 -7.56 -2.31 1.70
N LEU A 98 -6.30 -2.29 2.13
CA LEU A 98 -5.13 -2.41 1.24
C LEU A 98 -4.75 -3.86 0.93
N TYR A 99 -5.30 -4.85 1.65
CA TYR A 99 -4.85 -6.25 1.59
C TYR A 99 -4.93 -6.84 0.19
N GLY A 100 -6.05 -6.62 -0.50
CA GLY A 100 -6.27 -7.15 -1.85
C GLY A 100 -5.32 -6.56 -2.89
N TYR A 101 -5.00 -5.27 -2.77
CA TYR A 101 -4.04 -4.60 -3.65
C TYR A 101 -2.61 -5.06 -3.34
N ALA A 102 -2.20 -4.93 -2.08
CA ALA A 102 -0.86 -5.27 -1.64
C ALA A 102 -0.50 -6.70 -2.02
N ALA A 103 -1.36 -7.67 -1.72
CA ALA A 103 -1.11 -9.08 -2.01
C ALA A 103 -0.91 -9.41 -3.50
N ARG A 104 -1.56 -8.64 -4.39
CA ARG A 104 -1.49 -8.85 -5.85
C ARG A 104 -0.32 -8.14 -6.50
N PHE A 105 0.00 -6.93 -6.03
CA PHE A 105 0.86 -6.01 -6.75
C PHE A 105 2.21 -5.74 -6.07
N TRP A 106 2.43 -6.17 -4.82
CA TRP A 106 3.70 -5.92 -4.11
C TRP A 106 4.93 -6.32 -4.94
N GLY A 107 4.85 -7.45 -5.66
CA GLY A 107 5.94 -7.96 -6.49
C GLY A 107 6.12 -7.21 -7.82
N GLU A 108 5.07 -6.61 -8.37
CA GLU A 108 5.15 -5.81 -9.59
C GLU A 108 5.84 -4.45 -9.35
N HIS A 109 5.75 -3.96 -8.11
CA HIS A 109 6.36 -2.71 -7.67
C HIS A 109 7.86 -2.85 -7.29
N ILE A 110 8.42 -4.06 -7.31
CA ILE A 110 9.84 -4.28 -6.97
C ILE A 110 10.71 -3.80 -8.13
N GLU A 111 11.49 -2.75 -7.89
CA GLU A 111 12.58 -2.31 -8.76
C GLU A 111 13.91 -2.94 -8.34
N GLU A 112 14.93 -2.86 -9.19
CA GLU A 112 16.29 -3.34 -8.89
C GLU A 112 17.03 -2.42 -7.90
N ASP A 113 16.48 -2.24 -6.70
CA ASP A 113 17.10 -1.48 -5.62
C ASP A 113 17.50 -2.39 -4.44
N VAL A 114 18.62 -2.08 -3.79
CA VAL A 114 19.21 -2.90 -2.72
C VAL A 114 18.43 -2.77 -1.41
N GLU A 115 17.77 -1.65 -1.16
CA GLU A 115 17.03 -1.45 0.09
C GLU A 115 15.85 -2.41 0.16
N THR A 116 14.99 -2.43 -0.87
CA THR A 116 13.79 -3.28 -0.95
C THR A 116 14.08 -4.77 -0.81
N GLN A 117 15.29 -5.21 -1.19
CA GLN A 117 15.67 -6.61 -1.08
C GLN A 117 15.60 -7.12 0.37
N GLN A 118 15.95 -6.28 1.35
CA GLN A 118 15.95 -6.71 2.74
C GLN A 118 14.52 -6.96 3.24
N GLU A 119 13.58 -6.03 2.99
CA GLU A 119 12.17 -6.20 3.38
C GLU A 119 11.52 -7.36 2.63
N VAL A 120 11.82 -7.52 1.33
CA VAL A 120 11.33 -8.66 0.52
C VAL A 120 11.80 -9.98 1.12
N LEU A 121 13.10 -10.10 1.43
CA LEU A 121 13.63 -11.32 2.04
C LEU A 121 12.99 -11.62 3.39
N GLN A 122 12.83 -10.60 4.24
CA GLN A 122 12.18 -10.75 5.55
C GLN A 122 10.73 -11.23 5.42
N PHE A 123 10.00 -10.72 4.42
CA PHE A 123 8.64 -11.16 4.12
C PHE A 123 8.61 -12.60 3.60
N LEU A 124 9.48 -12.94 2.63
CA LEU A 124 9.54 -14.26 2.01
C LEU A 124 9.94 -15.37 2.98
N ILE A 125 10.72 -15.07 4.02
CA ILE A 125 11.10 -16.04 5.07
C ILE A 125 9.90 -16.39 5.97
N SER A 126 8.85 -15.55 6.00
CA SER A 126 7.68 -15.78 6.84
C SER A 126 6.60 -16.57 6.09
N ASP A 127 6.64 -17.91 6.17
CA ASP A 127 5.69 -18.81 5.51
C ASP A 127 4.21 -18.42 5.70
N SER A 128 3.84 -17.95 6.89
CA SER A 128 2.46 -17.53 7.19
C SER A 128 2.06 -16.27 6.42
N ASN A 129 2.90 -15.24 6.39
CA ASN A 129 2.65 -14.00 5.67
C ASN A 129 2.58 -14.25 4.16
N VAL A 130 3.50 -15.07 3.63
CA VAL A 130 3.49 -15.48 2.22
C VAL A 130 2.21 -16.26 1.89
N ALA A 131 1.84 -17.26 2.70
CA ALA A 131 0.63 -18.03 2.47
C ALA A 131 -0.64 -17.16 2.54
N SER A 132 -0.70 -16.23 3.50
CA SER A 132 -1.77 -15.24 3.62
C SER A 132 -1.85 -14.36 2.37
N SER A 133 -0.72 -13.84 1.87
CA SER A 133 -0.69 -13.05 0.64
C SER A 133 -1.16 -13.86 -0.57
N SER A 134 -0.63 -15.06 -0.75
CA SER A 134 -0.93 -15.92 -1.90
C SER A 134 -2.39 -16.37 -1.97
N GLN A 135 -3.13 -16.36 -0.85
CA GLN A 135 -4.56 -16.67 -0.83
C GLN A 135 -5.42 -15.69 -1.66
N VAL A 136 -4.89 -14.51 -2.00
CA VAL A 136 -5.59 -13.47 -2.76
C VAL A 136 -5.50 -13.68 -4.29
N LEU A 137 -4.57 -14.54 -4.73
CA LEU A 137 -4.33 -14.90 -6.14
C LEU A 137 -5.27 -16.03 -6.59
#